data_AF-A0A9P9FMN2-F1
#
_entry.id   AF-A0A9P9FMN2-F1
#
_cell.length_a   1.000
_cell.length_b   1.000
_cell.length_c   1.000
_cell.angle_alpha   90.00
_cell.angle_beta   90.00
_cell.angle_gamma   90.00
#
_symmetry.space_group_name_H-M   'P 1'
#
loop_
_entity.id
_entity.type
_entity.pdbx_description
1 polymer ?
#
loop_
_entity_poly.entity_id
_entity_poly.type
_entity_poly.pdbx_seq_one_letter_code
_entity_poly.pdbx_strand_id
1 'polypeptide(L)'
;MDGPSHNILSSSSLWADNNSSSTLRTRLRSQDAVAPTSSQKPLTYDVLQQFRACFGADHGAPVSDTRAPDVTECRDSDAVTQLREAFAQAGMNLHASATAQLAEAHTDIQSKISRFVAESSATLSKSDDLYSNIAFPLSATLCHSDNFPRASIQNHLANQKAEIEEAKEELRQLGAQWDACVQAELDVWNLLTGEASQSDAEIDKDAAKMTKKFKAEAENIVRDQCKLLEDMEKEFKAKIQAETVTLMQMIMD
;
A
#
# COMPACT_ATOMS: atom_id res chain seq x y z
N MET A 1 7.89 -34.54 -43.07
CA MET A 1 7.57 -35.47 -41.99
C MET A 1 7.46 -34.64 -40.72
N ASP A 2 6.27 -34.04 -40.60
CA ASP A 2 5.43 -33.94 -39.40
C ASP A 2 6.04 -33.40 -38.10
N GLY A 3 5.50 -32.24 -37.68
CA GLY A 3 5.56 -31.75 -36.31
C GLY A 3 4.65 -32.54 -35.37
N PRO A 4 4.60 -32.13 -34.09
CA PRO A 4 3.36 -31.50 -33.65
C PRO A 4 3.54 -30.27 -32.74
N SER A 5 2.91 -29.17 -33.17
CA SER A 5 1.91 -28.39 -32.44
C SER A 5 2.10 -28.11 -30.94
N HIS A 6 2.73 -26.99 -30.61
CA HIS A 6 2.41 -26.23 -29.40
C HIS A 6 1.28 -25.25 -29.69
N ASN A 7 0.06 -25.61 -29.30
CA ASN A 7 -1.06 -24.68 -29.14
C ASN A 7 -0.87 -23.91 -27.83
N ILE A 8 -0.51 -22.63 -27.91
CA ILE A 8 -0.71 -21.66 -26.82
C ILE A 8 -1.76 -20.69 -27.32
N LEU A 9 -3.01 -20.94 -26.96
CA LEU A 9 -4.10 -20.00 -27.06
C LEU A 9 -4.17 -19.14 -25.79
N SER A 10 -4.49 -17.86 -26.01
CA SER A 10 -5.21 -16.98 -25.08
C SER A 10 -4.45 -16.37 -23.91
N SER A 11 -3.65 -15.35 -24.21
CA SER A 11 -3.49 -14.20 -23.30
C SER A 11 -4.59 -13.19 -23.62
N SER A 12 -5.58 -13.05 -22.73
CA SER A 12 -6.60 -11.99 -22.82
C SER A 12 -6.13 -10.78 -22.02
N SER A 13 -5.78 -9.71 -22.74
CA SER A 13 -5.54 -8.38 -22.17
C SER A 13 -6.88 -7.77 -21.75
N LEU A 14 -7.15 -7.70 -20.44
CA LEU A 14 -8.36 -7.09 -19.88
C LEU A 14 -8.30 -5.56 -19.74
N TRP A 15 -7.33 -4.91 -20.41
CA TRP A 15 -7.10 -3.47 -20.34
C TRP A 15 -6.81 -2.92 -21.74
N ALA A 16 -7.83 -2.91 -22.58
CA ALA A 16 -7.81 -2.18 -23.84
C ALA A 16 -9.15 -1.45 -24.00
N ASP A 17 -9.13 -0.18 -23.57
CA ASP A 17 -9.88 0.95 -24.12
C ASP A 17 -11.24 0.65 -24.74
N ASN A 18 -12.26 0.56 -23.89
CA ASN A 18 -13.62 0.88 -24.32
C ASN A 18 -13.85 2.39 -24.14
N ASN A 19 -13.60 3.14 -25.20
CA ASN A 19 -14.06 4.51 -25.37
C ASN A 19 -15.60 4.55 -25.27
N SER A 20 -16.10 4.77 -24.06
CA SER A 20 -17.49 5.17 -23.80
C SER A 20 -17.51 6.04 -22.55
N SER A 21 -16.94 7.23 -22.74
CA SER A 21 -16.89 8.30 -21.75
C SER A 21 -18.29 8.84 -21.50
N SER A 22 -19.03 8.22 -20.59
CA SER A 22 -20.23 8.82 -19.97
C SER A 22 -20.06 8.70 -18.45
N THR A 23 -19.39 9.69 -17.87
CA THR A 23 -19.20 9.75 -16.43
C THR A 23 -20.53 10.13 -15.75
N LEU A 24 -20.81 9.48 -14.63
CA LEU A 24 -21.97 9.70 -13.74
C LEU A 24 -22.20 11.19 -13.40
N ARG A 25 -21.12 11.99 -13.42
CA ARG A 25 -21.15 13.45 -13.22
C ARG A 25 -21.87 14.22 -14.33
N THR A 26 -21.92 13.71 -15.56
CA THR A 26 -22.63 14.35 -16.68
C THR A 26 -24.15 14.18 -16.56
N ARG A 27 -24.62 13.04 -16.03
CA ARG A 27 -26.05 12.81 -15.75
C ARG A 27 -26.59 13.64 -14.58
N LEU A 28 -25.74 13.95 -13.59
CA LEU A 28 -26.13 14.80 -12.45
C LEU A 28 -26.31 16.28 -12.83
N ARG A 29 -25.75 16.73 -13.96
CA ARG A 29 -25.87 18.12 -14.42
C ARG A 29 -26.99 18.35 -15.43
N SER A 30 -27.63 17.30 -15.96
CA SER A 30 -28.62 17.44 -17.04
C SER A 30 -30.08 17.49 -16.58
N GLN A 31 -30.35 17.69 -15.29
CA GLN A 31 -31.66 18.19 -14.84
C GLN A 31 -31.56 19.70 -14.66
N ASP A 32 -31.41 20.41 -15.78
CA ASP A 32 -31.99 21.75 -15.84
C ASP A 32 -33.51 21.56 -15.68
N ALA A 33 -33.99 21.82 -14.48
CA ALA A 33 -35.40 22.07 -14.28
C ALA A 33 -35.77 23.22 -15.20
N VAL A 34 -36.47 22.90 -16.30
CA VAL A 34 -37.26 23.90 -17.02
C VAL A 34 -38.23 24.44 -15.98
N ALA A 35 -37.90 25.59 -15.43
CA ALA A 35 -38.78 26.34 -14.56
C ALA A 35 -40.12 26.44 -15.29
N PRO A 36 -41.25 26.06 -14.66
CA PRO A 36 -42.53 26.41 -15.25
C PRO A 36 -42.52 27.92 -15.37
N THR A 37 -42.59 28.42 -16.59
CA THR A 37 -42.88 29.81 -16.90
C THR A 37 -44.27 30.08 -16.35
N SER A 38 -44.32 30.36 -15.05
CA SER A 38 -45.44 30.99 -14.37
C SER A 38 -45.54 32.38 -14.99
N SER A 39 -46.30 32.45 -16.07
CA SER A 39 -46.84 33.70 -16.60
C SER A 39 -47.85 34.20 -15.57
N GLN A 40 -47.34 34.74 -14.46
CA GLN A 40 -48.10 35.65 -13.63
C GLN A 40 -48.31 36.89 -14.48
N LYS A 41 -49.41 36.90 -15.25
CA LYS A 41 -50.00 38.13 -15.73
C LYS A 41 -50.16 39.03 -14.50
N PRO A 42 -49.54 40.22 -14.48
CA PRO A 42 -49.65 41.07 -13.31
C PRO A 42 -51.12 41.50 -13.20
N LEU A 43 -51.69 41.30 -12.01
CA LEU A 43 -53.02 41.73 -11.57
C LEU A 43 -53.18 43.29 -11.56
N THR A 44 -52.35 44.00 -12.34
CA THR A 44 -52.20 45.45 -12.32
C THR A 44 -53.06 46.17 -13.34
N TYR A 45 -53.63 45.45 -14.32
CA TYR A 45 -54.39 46.07 -15.40
C TYR A 45 -55.71 46.68 -14.89
N ASP A 46 -56.36 46.02 -13.93
CA ASP A 46 -57.68 46.42 -13.41
C ASP A 46 -57.59 47.70 -12.55
N VAL A 47 -56.56 47.79 -11.69
CA VAL A 47 -56.33 48.96 -10.83
C VAL A 47 -55.94 50.20 -11.65
N LEU A 48 -55.10 50.02 -12.68
CA LEU A 48 -54.73 51.11 -13.60
C LEU A 48 -55.91 51.58 -14.45
N GLN A 49 -56.81 50.66 -14.83
CA GLN A 49 -58.02 50.96 -15.57
C GLN A 49 -59.06 51.69 -14.71
N GLN A 50 -59.20 51.30 -13.44
CA GLN A 50 -60.06 51.98 -12.47
C GLN A 50 -59.55 53.40 -12.14
N PHE A 51 -58.23 53.56 -12.00
CA PHE A 51 -57.62 54.89 -11.93
C PHE A 51 -57.90 55.70 -13.19
N ARG A 52 -57.73 55.14 -14.39
CA ARG A 52 -58.08 55.84 -15.63
C ARG A 52 -59.56 56.19 -15.74
N ALA A 53 -60.47 55.37 -15.24
CA ALA A 53 -61.90 55.65 -15.27
C ALA A 53 -62.30 56.78 -14.31
N CYS A 54 -61.64 56.89 -13.16
CA CYS A 54 -61.90 57.96 -12.18
C CYS A 54 -61.31 59.33 -12.58
N PHE A 55 -60.33 59.36 -13.49
CA PHE A 55 -59.61 60.59 -13.88
C PHE A 55 -59.65 60.92 -15.38
N GLY A 56 -60.18 60.03 -16.21
CA GLY A 56 -60.14 60.15 -17.68
C GLY A 56 -61.41 60.71 -18.33
N ALA A 57 -62.44 61.02 -17.55
CA ALA A 57 -63.64 61.68 -18.05
C ALA A 57 -63.71 63.10 -17.47
N ASP A 58 -63.85 64.07 -18.36
CA ASP A 58 -63.98 65.51 -18.10
C ASP A 58 -62.70 66.22 -17.69
N HIS A 59 -61.84 66.55 -18.65
CA HIS A 59 -61.22 67.89 -18.81
C HIS A 59 -60.72 68.03 -20.25
N GLY A 60 -61.66 68.30 -21.16
CA GLY A 60 -61.42 68.44 -22.59
C GLY A 60 -62.52 69.24 -23.30
N ALA A 61 -62.81 70.43 -22.78
CA ALA A 61 -63.43 71.60 -23.44
C ALA A 61 -64.78 71.46 -24.17
N PRO A 62 -65.84 72.11 -23.66
CA PRO A 62 -66.69 72.98 -24.46
C PRO A 62 -66.18 74.42 -24.34
N VAL A 63 -65.84 75.04 -25.47
CA VAL A 63 -65.60 76.48 -25.55
C VAL A 63 -66.87 77.19 -25.07
N SER A 64 -66.74 77.93 -23.98
CA SER A 64 -67.78 78.72 -23.36
C SER A 64 -68.04 79.97 -24.20
N ASP A 65 -69.27 80.47 -24.18
CA ASP A 65 -69.40 81.90 -24.01
C ASP A 65 -70.63 82.28 -23.17
N THR A 66 -70.42 83.33 -22.36
CA THR A 66 -71.41 84.14 -21.64
C THR A 66 -71.84 83.75 -20.21
N ARG A 67 -71.01 84.21 -19.26
CA ARG A 67 -71.33 85.24 -18.22
C ARG A 67 -71.99 84.82 -16.89
N ALA A 68 -71.28 85.21 -15.81
CA ALA A 68 -71.72 85.75 -14.51
C ALA A 68 -71.16 85.00 -13.27
N PRO A 69 -70.98 85.70 -12.12
CA PRO A 69 -69.79 85.57 -11.28
C PRO A 69 -70.04 84.90 -9.91
N ASP A 70 -68.91 84.59 -9.27
CA ASP A 70 -68.67 84.56 -7.83
C ASP A 70 -69.12 83.32 -7.03
N VAL A 71 -68.28 82.95 -6.06
CA VAL A 71 -68.29 81.77 -5.16
C VAL A 71 -67.74 80.45 -5.74
N THR A 72 -66.42 80.39 -5.97
CA THR A 72 -65.75 79.11 -6.30
C THR A 72 -64.44 78.81 -5.56
N GLU A 73 -63.98 79.63 -4.60
CA GLU A 73 -62.72 79.31 -3.90
C GLU A 73 -62.88 78.30 -2.73
N CYS A 74 -64.09 78.09 -2.21
CA CYS A 74 -64.31 77.18 -1.08
C CYS A 74 -64.60 75.72 -1.51
N ARG A 75 -65.07 75.51 -2.74
CA ARG A 75 -65.44 74.17 -3.24
C ARG A 75 -64.24 73.38 -3.75
N ASP A 76 -63.28 74.08 -4.36
CA ASP A 76 -62.06 73.45 -4.90
C ASP A 76 -61.15 72.92 -3.79
N SER A 77 -61.06 73.60 -2.65
CA SER A 77 -60.30 73.11 -1.49
C SER A 77 -60.90 71.82 -0.92
N ASP A 78 -62.23 71.72 -0.83
CA ASP A 78 -62.93 70.55 -0.30
C ASP A 78 -62.81 69.34 -1.26
N ALA A 79 -62.94 69.59 -2.57
CA ALA A 79 -62.75 68.57 -3.61
C ALA A 79 -61.31 68.00 -3.63
N VAL A 80 -60.29 68.86 -3.49
CA VAL A 80 -58.89 68.42 -3.41
C VAL A 80 -58.61 67.64 -2.13
N THR A 81 -59.23 68.00 -1.00
CA THR A 81 -59.09 67.23 0.25
C THR A 81 -59.79 65.87 0.18
N GLN A 82 -60.99 65.79 -0.40
CA GLN A 82 -61.69 64.52 -0.63
C GLN A 82 -60.92 63.62 -1.59
N LEU A 83 -60.28 64.21 -2.61
CA LEU A 83 -59.42 63.48 -3.52
C LEU A 83 -58.21 62.89 -2.80
N ARG A 84 -57.50 63.69 -2.01
CA ARG A 84 -56.36 63.23 -1.20
C ARG A 84 -56.77 62.09 -0.26
N GLU A 85 -57.93 62.21 0.38
CA GLU A 85 -58.46 61.17 1.26
C GLU A 85 -58.79 59.89 0.49
N ALA A 86 -59.43 59.98 -0.68
CA ALA A 86 -59.72 58.84 -1.54
C ALA A 86 -58.43 58.14 -2.03
N PHE A 87 -57.38 58.90 -2.38
CA PHE A 87 -56.07 58.35 -2.72
C PHE A 87 -55.40 57.67 -1.52
N ALA A 88 -55.45 58.27 -0.34
CA ALA A 88 -54.89 57.69 0.87
C ALA A 88 -55.61 56.38 1.22
N GLN A 89 -56.94 56.36 1.14
CA GLN A 89 -57.76 55.18 1.39
C GLN A 89 -57.53 54.08 0.34
N ALA A 90 -57.45 54.43 -0.95
CA ALA A 90 -57.13 53.48 -2.01
C ALA A 90 -55.71 52.89 -1.84
N GLY A 91 -54.73 53.72 -1.49
CA GLY A 91 -53.37 53.29 -1.19
C GLY A 91 -53.30 52.37 0.03
N MET A 92 -54.03 52.69 1.10
CA MET A 92 -54.14 51.84 2.29
C MET A 92 -54.80 50.50 1.97
N ASN A 93 -55.89 50.49 1.21
CA ASN A 93 -56.59 49.26 0.82
C ASN A 93 -55.70 48.39 -0.08
N LEU A 94 -54.98 48.99 -1.03
CA LEU A 94 -54.02 48.28 -1.88
C LEU A 94 -52.89 47.69 -1.05
N HIS A 95 -52.31 48.47 -0.14
CA HIS A 95 -51.24 48.00 0.75
C HIS A 95 -51.73 46.87 1.69
N ALA A 96 -52.93 47.01 2.26
CA ALA A 96 -53.54 45.97 3.09
C ALA A 96 -53.79 44.68 2.30
N SER A 97 -54.28 44.80 1.06
CA SER A 97 -54.49 43.65 0.16
C SER A 97 -53.16 42.98 -0.23
N ALA A 98 -52.16 43.77 -0.61
CA ALA A 98 -50.84 43.25 -1.00
C ALA A 98 -50.13 42.56 0.18
N THR A 99 -50.20 43.13 1.38
CA THR A 99 -49.62 42.53 2.60
C THR A 99 -50.37 41.26 3.01
N ALA A 100 -51.70 41.24 2.89
CA ALA A 100 -52.50 40.04 3.12
C ALA A 100 -52.14 38.91 2.14
N GLN A 101 -52.05 39.21 0.83
CA GLN A 101 -51.66 38.24 -0.20
C GLN A 101 -50.22 37.73 0.02
N LEU A 102 -49.30 38.60 0.44
CA LEU A 102 -47.93 38.20 0.73
C LEU A 102 -47.85 37.30 1.97
N ALA A 103 -48.64 37.59 3.01
CA ALA A 103 -48.75 36.75 4.19
C ALA A 103 -49.33 35.37 3.84
N GLU A 104 -50.41 35.32 3.04
CA GLU A 104 -51.02 34.08 2.58
C GLU A 104 -50.02 33.25 1.74
N ALA A 105 -49.36 33.86 0.75
CA ALA A 105 -48.35 33.20 -0.06
C ALA A 105 -47.18 32.68 0.78
N HIS A 106 -46.74 33.43 1.79
CA HIS A 106 -45.71 32.97 2.72
C HIS A 106 -46.16 31.73 3.51
N THR A 107 -47.40 31.71 4.01
CA THR A 107 -47.93 30.53 4.70
C THR A 107 -48.07 29.31 3.79
N ASP A 108 -48.49 29.50 2.54
CA ASP A 108 -48.57 28.43 1.53
C ASP A 108 -47.17 27.87 1.21
N ILE A 109 -46.18 28.73 0.97
CA ILE A 109 -44.80 28.32 0.75
C ILE A 109 -44.27 27.54 1.95
N GLN A 110 -44.49 28.04 3.17
CA GLN A 110 -44.03 27.36 4.39
C GLN A 110 -44.67 25.99 4.57
N SER A 111 -45.95 25.85 4.22
CA SER A 111 -46.65 24.56 4.25
C SER A 111 -46.06 23.58 3.23
N LYS A 112 -45.72 24.06 2.02
CA LYS A 112 -45.09 23.25 0.96
C LYS A 112 -43.68 22.81 1.35
N ILE A 113 -42.89 23.70 1.96
CA ILE A 113 -41.56 23.36 2.48
C ILE A 113 -41.68 22.28 3.56
N SER A 114 -42.59 22.47 4.52
CA SER A 114 -42.78 21.50 5.61
C SER A 114 -43.19 20.12 5.09
N ARG A 115 -44.10 20.08 4.09
CA ARG A 115 -44.50 18.85 3.41
C ARG A 115 -43.33 18.19 2.68
N PHE A 116 -42.54 18.96 1.95
CA PHE A 116 -41.37 18.44 1.23
C PHE A 116 -40.34 17.84 2.18
N VAL A 117 -40.08 18.48 3.33
CA VAL A 117 -39.19 17.95 4.37
C VAL A 117 -39.72 16.63 4.92
N ALA A 118 -41.02 16.56 5.23
CA ALA A 118 -41.65 15.34 5.70
C ALA A 118 -41.54 14.19 4.66
N GLU A 119 -41.89 14.45 3.40
CA GLU A 119 -41.79 13.45 2.32
C GLU A 119 -40.34 13.00 2.07
N SER A 120 -39.39 13.93 2.10
CA SER A 120 -37.96 13.63 1.93
C SER A 120 -37.42 12.76 3.06
N SER A 121 -37.78 13.09 4.30
CA SER A 121 -37.38 12.30 5.48
C SER A 121 -37.98 10.90 5.46
N ALA A 122 -39.25 10.76 5.09
CA ALA A 122 -39.92 9.46 4.96
C ALA A 122 -39.26 8.60 3.86
N THR A 123 -38.91 9.21 2.72
CA THR A 123 -38.23 8.53 1.62
C THR A 123 -36.82 8.08 2.02
N LEU A 124 -36.09 8.92 2.76
CA LEU A 124 -34.77 8.57 3.27
C LEU A 124 -34.85 7.38 4.24
N SER A 125 -35.78 7.42 5.21
CA SER A 125 -36.01 6.31 6.14
C SER A 125 -36.32 5.02 5.41
N LYS A 126 -37.22 5.06 4.42
CA LYS A 126 -37.57 3.88 3.61
C LYS A 126 -36.38 3.35 2.82
N SER A 127 -35.51 4.23 2.32
CA SER A 127 -34.28 3.83 1.64
C SER A 127 -33.30 3.16 2.59
N ASP A 128 -33.13 3.69 3.80
CA ASP A 128 -32.25 3.12 4.81
C ASP A 128 -32.74 1.75 5.29
N ASP A 129 -34.06 1.61 5.49
CA ASP A 129 -34.71 0.33 5.75
C ASP A 129 -34.48 -0.66 4.60
N LEU A 130 -34.57 -0.23 3.34
CA LEU A 130 -34.32 -1.10 2.19
C LEU A 130 -32.84 -1.53 2.12
N TYR A 131 -31.92 -0.59 2.32
CA TYR A 131 -30.49 -0.89 2.30
C TYR A 131 -30.08 -1.80 3.44
N SER A 132 -30.58 -1.59 4.65
CA SER A 132 -30.32 -2.52 5.77
C SER A 132 -30.89 -3.92 5.51
N ASN A 133 -32.11 -4.01 4.97
CA ASN A 133 -32.74 -5.28 4.60
C ASN A 133 -32.07 -6.01 3.44
N ILE A 134 -31.35 -5.31 2.55
CA ILE A 134 -30.68 -5.93 1.39
C ILE A 134 -29.18 -6.15 1.67
N ALA A 135 -28.49 -5.12 2.14
CA ALA A 135 -27.04 -5.14 2.32
C ALA A 135 -26.61 -6.10 3.44
N PHE A 136 -27.35 -6.19 4.54
CA PHE A 136 -27.02 -7.10 5.63
C PHE A 136 -27.10 -8.59 5.22
N PRO A 137 -28.20 -9.10 4.65
CA PRO A 137 -28.25 -10.50 4.22
C PRO A 137 -27.34 -10.78 3.02
N LEU A 138 -27.10 -9.83 2.11
CA LEU A 138 -26.15 -10.05 1.02
C LEU A 138 -24.70 -10.12 1.52
N SER A 139 -24.30 -9.22 2.42
CA SER A 139 -22.96 -9.30 3.03
C SER A 139 -22.80 -10.54 3.90
N ALA A 140 -23.84 -10.90 4.69
CA ALA A 140 -23.85 -12.13 5.46
C ALA A 140 -23.76 -13.36 4.57
N THR A 141 -24.52 -13.44 3.48
CA THR A 141 -24.45 -14.59 2.55
C THR A 141 -23.08 -14.68 1.88
N LEU A 142 -22.50 -13.57 1.42
CA LEU A 142 -21.16 -13.56 0.82
C LEU A 142 -20.04 -14.00 1.79
N CYS A 143 -20.21 -13.72 3.09
CA CYS A 143 -19.24 -14.09 4.12
C CYS A 143 -19.42 -15.52 4.68
N HIS A 144 -20.60 -16.12 4.54
CA HIS A 144 -20.94 -17.44 5.11
C HIS A 144 -21.18 -18.54 4.07
N SER A 145 -21.19 -18.21 2.79
CA SER A 145 -21.25 -19.21 1.72
C SER A 145 -19.91 -19.92 1.56
N ASP A 146 -19.93 -21.25 1.67
CA ASP A 146 -18.75 -22.13 1.59
C ASP A 146 -17.99 -22.07 0.24
N ASN A 147 -18.63 -21.54 -0.80
CA ASN A 147 -18.06 -21.42 -2.16
C ASN A 147 -17.30 -20.11 -2.42
N PHE A 148 -17.15 -19.24 -1.41
CA PHE A 148 -16.58 -17.91 -1.55
C PHE A 148 -15.20 -17.79 -0.86
N PRO A 149 -14.44 -16.70 -1.09
CA PRO A 149 -12.98 -16.63 -0.88
C PRO A 149 -12.48 -17.04 0.50
N ARG A 150 -13.32 -16.99 1.54
CA ARG A 150 -12.92 -17.37 2.91
C ARG A 150 -12.59 -18.86 3.04
N ALA A 151 -13.36 -19.76 2.42
CA ALA A 151 -13.05 -21.18 2.40
C ALA A 151 -11.80 -21.46 1.55
N SER A 152 -11.61 -20.71 0.45
CA SER A 152 -10.42 -20.80 -0.39
C SER A 152 -9.15 -20.30 0.33
N ILE A 153 -9.24 -19.18 1.06
CA ILE A 153 -8.13 -18.64 1.87
C ILE A 153 -7.84 -19.56 3.05
N GLN A 154 -8.86 -20.08 3.73
CA GLN A 154 -8.67 -21.01 4.83
C GLN A 154 -7.97 -22.30 4.37
N ASN A 155 -8.38 -22.86 3.23
CA ASN A 155 -7.71 -24.02 2.63
C ASN A 155 -6.29 -23.68 2.18
N HIS A 156 -6.07 -22.49 1.59
CA HIS A 156 -4.74 -22.07 1.20
C HIS A 156 -3.79 -21.91 2.40
N LEU A 157 -4.26 -21.30 3.49
CA LEU A 157 -3.50 -21.17 4.73
C LEU A 157 -3.27 -22.53 5.40
N ALA A 158 -4.23 -23.44 5.35
CA ALA A 158 -4.07 -24.79 5.87
C ALA A 158 -3.01 -25.57 5.07
N ASN A 159 -3.04 -25.47 3.74
CA ASN A 159 -2.05 -26.10 2.87
C ASN A 159 -0.65 -25.52 3.11
N GLN A 160 -0.49 -24.19 3.15
CA GLN A 160 0.79 -23.55 3.45
C GLN A 160 1.33 -23.96 4.82
N LYS A 161 0.45 -24.09 5.82
CA LYS A 161 0.85 -24.57 7.15
C LYS A 161 1.34 -26.03 7.08
N ALA A 162 0.67 -26.88 6.31
CA ALA A 162 1.11 -28.26 6.11
C ALA A 162 2.48 -28.33 5.40
N GLU A 163 2.67 -27.56 4.33
CA GLU A 163 3.94 -27.45 3.61
C GLU A 163 5.09 -26.97 4.51
N ILE A 164 4.82 -25.99 5.40
CA ILE A 164 5.82 -25.51 6.36
C ILE A 164 6.20 -26.61 7.36
N GLU A 165 5.23 -27.39 7.86
CA GLU A 165 5.53 -28.47 8.80
C GLU A 165 6.27 -29.63 8.12
N GLU A 166 5.96 -29.93 6.85
CA GLU A 166 6.71 -30.89 6.03
C GLU A 166 8.17 -30.43 5.83
N ALA A 167 8.39 -29.19 5.41
CA ALA A 167 9.73 -28.63 5.22
C ALA A 167 10.55 -28.58 6.53
N LYS A 168 9.91 -28.33 7.67
CA LYS A 168 10.57 -28.40 8.99
C LYS A 168 11.01 -29.82 9.33
N GLU A 169 10.18 -30.81 9.03
CA GLU A 169 10.51 -32.21 9.26
C GLU A 169 11.66 -32.68 8.36
N GLU A 170 11.67 -32.26 7.09
CA GLU A 170 12.81 -32.48 6.18
C GLU A 170 14.10 -31.84 6.71
N LEU A 171 14.04 -30.59 7.19
CA LEU A 171 15.18 -29.93 7.81
C LEU A 171 15.69 -30.68 9.05
N ARG A 172 14.79 -31.20 9.88
CA ARG A 172 15.13 -31.99 11.07
C ARG A 172 15.83 -33.30 10.66
N GLN A 173 15.34 -33.97 9.63
CA GLN A 173 15.95 -35.19 9.10
C GLN A 173 17.33 -34.91 8.52
N LEU A 174 17.49 -33.83 7.75
CA LEU A 174 18.78 -33.43 7.20
C LEU A 174 19.77 -33.05 8.30
N GLY A 175 19.32 -32.37 9.36
CA GLY A 175 20.13 -32.09 10.55
C GLY A 175 20.62 -33.36 11.23
N ALA A 176 19.75 -34.36 11.40
CA ALA A 176 20.15 -35.65 11.98
C ALA A 176 21.15 -36.41 11.09
N GLN A 177 20.99 -36.34 9.76
CA GLN A 177 21.96 -36.92 8.82
C GLN A 177 23.31 -36.20 8.85
N TRP A 178 23.29 -34.87 8.97
CA TRP A 178 24.49 -34.06 9.14
C TRP A 178 25.24 -34.44 10.41
N ASP A 179 24.55 -34.51 11.55
CA ASP A 179 25.16 -34.90 12.83
C ASP A 179 25.73 -36.32 12.77
N ALA A 180 25.03 -37.26 12.12
CA ALA A 180 25.54 -38.61 11.90
C ALA A 180 26.79 -38.64 11.01
N CYS A 181 26.83 -37.81 9.97
CA CYS A 181 28.00 -37.66 9.11
C CYS A 181 29.20 -37.08 9.88
N VAL A 182 28.97 -36.06 10.70
CA VAL A 182 30.00 -35.45 11.55
C VAL A 182 30.55 -36.46 12.56
N GLN A 183 29.70 -37.28 13.19
CA GLN A 183 30.17 -38.35 14.08
C GLN A 183 30.97 -39.41 13.34
N ALA A 184 30.51 -39.86 12.17
CA ALA A 184 31.24 -40.81 11.35
C ALA A 184 32.62 -40.26 10.94
N GLU A 185 32.70 -38.98 10.58
CA GLU A 185 33.98 -38.32 10.26
C GLU A 185 34.90 -38.27 11.49
N LEU A 186 34.36 -37.89 12.65
CA LEU A 186 35.11 -37.86 13.92
C LEU A 186 35.64 -39.25 14.30
N ASP A 187 34.83 -40.30 14.14
CA ASP A 187 35.22 -41.68 14.43
C ASP A 187 36.35 -42.14 13.49
N VAL A 188 36.28 -41.79 12.20
CA VAL A 188 37.35 -42.07 11.23
C VAL A 188 38.63 -41.29 11.59
N TRP A 189 38.52 -40.01 11.98
CA TRP A 189 39.65 -39.22 12.45
C TRP A 189 40.29 -39.82 13.71
N ASN A 190 39.48 -40.27 14.66
CA ASN A 190 39.96 -40.92 15.88
C ASN A 190 40.66 -42.24 15.59
N LEU A 191 40.13 -43.05 14.66
CA LEU A 191 40.77 -44.29 14.22
C LEU A 191 42.13 -44.00 13.56
N LEU A 192 42.16 -43.05 12.62
CA LEU A 192 43.39 -42.68 11.92
C LEU A 192 44.45 -42.15 12.88
N THR A 193 44.07 -41.30 13.84
CA THR A 193 45.00 -40.74 14.82
C THR A 193 45.44 -41.77 15.86
N GLY A 194 44.55 -42.71 16.21
CA GLY A 194 44.85 -43.84 17.10
C GLY A 194 45.82 -44.86 16.48
N GLU A 195 45.62 -45.20 15.20
CA GLU A 195 46.52 -46.07 14.43
C GLU A 195 47.85 -45.38 14.09
N ALA A 196 47.81 -44.08 13.77
CA ALA A 196 49.02 -43.27 13.61
C ALA A 196 49.82 -43.22 14.92
N SER A 197 49.18 -43.11 16.07
CA SER A 197 49.88 -43.08 17.37
C SER A 197 50.57 -44.41 17.72
N GLN A 198 50.03 -45.56 17.29
CA GLN A 198 50.67 -46.87 17.50
C GLN A 198 51.81 -47.12 16.51
N SER A 199 51.61 -46.78 15.24
CA SER A 199 52.63 -46.94 14.22
C SER A 199 53.78 -45.93 14.37
N ASP A 200 53.51 -44.65 14.68
CA ASP A 200 54.55 -43.66 14.97
C ASP A 200 55.36 -44.03 16.22
N ALA A 201 54.73 -44.55 17.28
CA ALA A 201 55.47 -44.96 18.47
C ALA A 201 56.41 -46.16 18.22
N GLU A 202 56.02 -47.08 17.34
CA GLU A 202 56.84 -48.23 16.98
C GLU A 202 57.96 -47.85 15.99
N ILE A 203 57.64 -47.00 14.99
CA ILE A 203 58.59 -46.44 14.03
C ILE A 203 59.62 -45.55 14.74
N ASP A 204 59.20 -44.70 15.69
CA ASP A 204 60.09 -43.85 16.48
C ASP A 204 61.01 -44.69 17.37
N LYS A 205 60.51 -45.79 17.94
CA LYS A 205 61.31 -46.71 18.74
C LYS A 205 62.35 -47.47 17.91
N ASP A 206 62.01 -47.90 16.70
CA ASP A 206 62.95 -48.57 15.81
C ASP A 206 63.93 -47.61 15.13
N ALA A 207 63.50 -46.39 14.80
CA ALA A 207 64.39 -45.30 14.39
C ALA A 207 65.39 -44.93 15.50
N ALA A 208 64.95 -44.89 16.77
CA ALA A 208 65.81 -44.66 17.92
C ALA A 208 66.81 -45.80 18.16
N LYS A 209 66.47 -47.05 17.84
CA LYS A 209 67.42 -48.17 17.90
C LYS A 209 68.43 -48.13 16.76
N MET A 210 67.98 -47.83 15.54
CA MET A 210 68.84 -47.70 14.36
C MET A 210 69.87 -46.58 14.53
N THR A 211 69.45 -45.41 15.00
CA THR A 211 70.35 -44.28 15.29
C THR A 211 71.37 -44.61 16.38
N LYS A 212 70.97 -45.33 17.44
CA LYS A 212 71.91 -45.81 18.48
C LYS A 212 72.94 -46.80 17.93
N LYS A 213 72.53 -47.75 17.09
CA LYS A 213 73.45 -48.70 16.44
C LYS A 213 74.43 -47.98 15.52
N PHE A 214 73.93 -47.08 14.67
CA PHE A 214 74.76 -46.27 13.78
C PHE A 214 75.77 -45.42 14.57
N LYS A 215 75.35 -44.80 15.67
CA LYS A 215 76.25 -44.05 16.56
C LYS A 215 77.34 -44.96 17.14
N ALA A 216 76.99 -46.14 17.64
CA ALA A 216 77.96 -47.09 18.19
C ALA A 216 78.96 -47.59 17.12
N GLU A 217 78.50 -47.81 15.89
CA GLU A 217 79.35 -48.18 14.76
C GLU A 217 80.30 -47.05 14.37
N ALA A 218 79.80 -45.82 14.28
CA ALA A 218 80.62 -44.64 14.01
C ALA A 218 81.71 -44.44 15.09
N GLU A 219 81.36 -44.59 16.37
CA GLU A 219 82.33 -44.54 17.47
C GLU A 219 83.37 -45.67 17.39
N ASN A 220 82.98 -46.86 16.92
CA ASN A 220 83.92 -47.96 16.74
C ASN A 220 84.90 -47.71 15.58
N ILE A 221 84.41 -47.20 14.44
CA ILE A 221 85.25 -46.81 13.30
C ILE A 221 86.28 -45.76 13.73
N VAL A 222 85.85 -44.73 14.47
CA VAL A 222 86.76 -43.69 14.98
C VAL A 222 87.84 -44.33 15.88
N ARG A 223 87.44 -45.24 16.77
CA ARG A 223 88.38 -45.93 17.66
C ARG A 223 89.40 -46.78 16.88
N ASP A 224 88.95 -47.51 15.86
CA ASP A 224 89.82 -48.35 15.04
C ASP A 224 90.79 -47.52 14.20
N GLN A 225 90.32 -46.38 13.65
CA GLN A 225 91.19 -45.42 12.94
C GLN A 225 92.21 -44.77 13.88
N CYS A 226 91.83 -44.41 15.10
CA CYS A 226 92.78 -43.89 16.10
C CYS A 226 93.85 -44.91 16.46
N LYS A 227 93.48 -46.19 16.66
CA LYS A 227 94.47 -47.26 16.91
C LYS A 227 95.42 -47.45 15.73
N LEU A 228 94.90 -47.42 14.50
CA LEU A 228 95.73 -47.52 13.30
C LEU A 228 96.74 -46.36 13.22
N LEU A 229 96.31 -45.14 13.57
CA LEU A 229 97.21 -43.98 13.64
C LEU A 229 98.30 -44.17 14.72
N GLU A 230 97.96 -44.69 15.89
CA GLU A 230 98.91 -44.98 16.97
C GLU A 230 99.93 -46.06 16.56
N ASP A 231 99.47 -47.12 15.89
CA ASP A 231 100.35 -48.19 15.38
C ASP A 231 101.31 -47.66 14.31
N MET A 232 100.82 -46.85 13.36
CA MET A 232 101.68 -46.18 12.38
C MET A 232 102.68 -45.24 13.04
N GLU A 233 102.28 -44.44 14.04
CA GLU A 233 103.21 -43.57 14.77
C GLU A 233 104.32 -44.39 15.44
N LYS A 234 103.97 -45.54 16.01
CA LYS A 234 104.94 -46.46 16.63
C LYS A 234 105.90 -47.04 15.59
N GLU A 235 105.42 -47.46 14.42
CA GLU A 235 106.27 -47.92 13.31
C GLU A 235 107.20 -46.81 12.81
N PHE A 236 106.69 -45.58 12.63
CA PHE A 236 107.52 -44.44 12.23
C PHE A 236 108.58 -44.12 13.27
N LYS A 237 108.24 -44.12 14.57
CA LYS A 237 109.23 -43.92 15.65
C LYS A 237 110.32 -45.01 15.62
N ALA A 238 109.93 -46.27 15.47
CA ALA A 238 110.89 -47.38 15.36
C ALA A 238 111.81 -47.23 14.13
N LYS A 239 111.25 -46.84 12.97
CA LYS A 239 112.03 -46.62 11.75
C LYS A 239 112.98 -45.42 11.87
N ILE A 240 112.54 -44.32 12.47
CA ILE A 240 113.40 -43.16 12.74
C ILE A 240 114.55 -43.56 13.67
N GLN A 241 114.27 -44.32 14.73
CA GLN A 241 115.32 -44.81 15.63
C GLN A 241 116.30 -45.74 14.92
N ALA A 242 115.81 -46.67 14.10
CA ALA A 242 116.65 -47.58 13.33
C ALA A 242 117.55 -46.83 12.34
N GLU A 243 117.00 -45.91 11.55
CA GLU A 243 117.79 -45.07 10.64
C GLU A 243 118.80 -44.19 11.38
N THR A 244 118.43 -43.64 12.54
CA THR A 244 119.35 -42.86 13.37
C THR A 244 120.53 -43.71 13.83
N VAL A 245 120.29 -44.98 14.22
CA VAL A 245 121.37 -45.94 14.57
C VAL A 245 122.23 -46.28 13.34
N THR A 246 121.62 -46.54 12.18
CA THR A 246 122.34 -46.81 10.93
C THR A 246 123.25 -45.64 10.55
N LEU A 247 122.76 -44.41 10.64
CA LEU A 247 123.51 -43.19 10.32
C LEU A 247 124.65 -42.97 11.34
N MET A 248 124.39 -43.23 12.62
CA MET A 248 125.43 -43.21 13.67
C MET A 248 126.52 -44.27 13.42
N GLN A 249 126.16 -45.43 12.88
CA GLN A 249 127.10 -46.49 12.52
C GLN A 249 127.92 -46.15 11.27
N MET A 250 127.31 -45.55 10.24
CA MET A 250 128.02 -45.04 9.06
C MET A 250 128.99 -43.88 9.35
N ILE A 251 128.82 -43.15 10.46
CA ILE A 251 129.75 -42.09 10.88
C ILE A 251 130.93 -42.65 11.72
N MET A 252 130.77 -43.84 12.32
CA MET A 252 131.80 -44.49 13.14
C MET A 252 132.73 -45.43 12.36
N ASP A 253 132.34 -45.85 11.15
CA ASP A 253 133.20 -46.54 10.17
C ASP A 253 133.94 -45.54 9.27
#